data_AF-A0A5D0PCG0-F1
#
_entry.id   AF-A0A5D0PCG0-F1
#
_cell.length_a   1.000
_cell.length_b   1.000
_cell.length_c   1.000
_cell.angle_alpha   90.00
_cell.angle_beta   90.00
_cell.angle_gamma   90.00
#
_symmetry.space_group_name_H-M   'P 1'
#
loop_
_entity.id
_entity.type
_entity.pdbx_description
1 polymer ?
#
loop_
_entity_poly.entity_id
_entity_poly.type
_entity_poly.pdbx_seq_one_letter_code
_entity_poly.pdbx_strand_id
1 'polypeptide(L)'
;MTPTRASTIVILAALAAGCQAAGAPPRSEPAAATTAPPSSAPPSTAPPSTVPPDKVLAAREGTLDGHTFNVEIVQLLRRERFVNLTFTATVTKDGGGLGWQVHNAFSAVPRPDPTVDGVYLVDVKNAKKHLVALDSEGKCVCSRIEALFLKQDQKAVFSATFAAPPADVASVDVHIPNVGTLANVPIS
;
A
#
# COMPACT_ATOMS: atom_id res chain seq x y z
N MET A 1 33.70 46.65 -23.85
CA MET A 1 33.63 47.52 -22.66
C MET A 1 33.28 46.65 -21.47
N THR A 2 34.26 46.44 -20.60
CA THR A 2 34.16 45.74 -19.31
C THR A 2 33.44 46.59 -18.26
N PRO A 3 32.72 45.95 -17.34
CA PRO A 3 32.90 46.15 -15.91
C PRO A 3 33.26 44.79 -15.26
N THR A 4 33.74 44.60 -14.04
CA THR A 4 34.34 45.36 -12.93
C THR A 4 34.68 44.25 -11.90
N ARG A 5 35.73 44.45 -11.10
CA ARG A 5 36.39 43.48 -10.20
C ARG A 5 35.59 43.10 -8.95
N ALA A 6 35.90 41.92 -8.36
CA ALA A 6 36.19 41.65 -6.91
C ALA A 6 36.12 40.11 -6.65
N SER A 7 37.14 39.34 -6.21
CA SER A 7 37.95 39.33 -4.96
C SER A 7 37.06 39.36 -3.70
N THR A 8 37.06 38.50 -2.67
CA THR A 8 37.95 37.44 -2.14
C THR A 8 37.22 36.76 -0.94
N ILE A 9 37.37 35.41 -0.79
CA ILE A 9 37.45 34.51 0.40
C ILE A 9 36.81 34.92 1.76
N VAL A 10 36.15 33.97 2.48
CA VAL A 10 36.51 33.44 3.83
C VAL A 10 35.49 32.38 4.32
N ILE A 11 36.06 31.31 4.89
CA ILE A 11 35.51 30.11 5.55
C ILE A 11 34.94 30.44 6.93
N LEU A 12 33.90 29.72 7.41
CA LEU A 12 33.78 29.42 8.85
C LEU A 12 32.96 28.14 9.10
N ALA A 13 33.58 27.18 9.80
CA ALA A 13 32.96 26.00 10.37
C ALA A 13 32.56 26.25 11.84
N ALA A 14 31.49 25.61 12.33
CA ALA A 14 31.21 25.50 13.76
C ALA A 14 30.50 24.18 14.08
N LEU A 15 31.16 23.36 14.91
CA LEU A 15 30.63 22.20 15.61
C LEU A 15 29.85 22.66 16.85
N ALA A 16 28.76 21.97 17.20
CA ALA A 16 28.24 21.96 18.57
C ALA A 16 27.76 20.55 18.93
N ALA A 17 28.52 19.93 19.83
CA ALA A 17 28.18 18.73 20.57
C ALA A 17 27.68 19.13 21.97
N GLY A 18 26.80 18.32 22.56
CA GLY A 18 26.47 18.34 23.99
C GLY A 18 25.06 17.80 24.26
N CYS A 19 24.75 17.17 25.39
CA CYS A 19 25.54 16.47 26.40
C CYS A 19 24.55 15.63 27.21
N GLN A 20 25.01 14.48 27.70
CA GLN A 20 24.27 13.53 28.53
C GLN A 20 24.15 14.02 29.97
N ALA A 21 23.10 13.63 30.71
CA ALA A 21 23.17 13.51 32.17
C ALA A 21 22.10 12.54 32.72
N ALA A 22 22.60 11.48 33.34
CA ALA A 22 21.87 10.50 34.11
C ALA A 22 21.43 11.04 35.48
N GLY A 23 20.37 10.45 36.06
CA GLY A 23 20.02 10.69 37.46
C GLY A 23 18.80 9.89 37.92
N ALA A 24 19.05 8.78 38.61
CA ALA A 24 18.11 8.08 39.49
C ALA A 24 18.87 7.73 40.79
N PRO A 25 18.25 7.31 41.91
CA PRO A 25 16.88 7.52 42.44
C PRO A 25 16.93 8.06 43.91
N PRO A 26 15.82 8.03 44.66
CA PRO A 26 15.93 7.30 45.94
C PRO A 26 14.75 6.36 46.26
N ARG A 27 15.12 5.43 47.14
CA ARG A 27 14.45 4.26 47.72
C ARG A 27 13.53 4.63 48.88
N SER A 28 12.39 3.94 49.07
CA SER A 28 11.98 3.28 50.33
C SER A 28 10.60 2.58 50.23
N GLU A 29 10.60 1.32 50.67
CA GLU A 29 9.54 0.33 50.96
C GLU A 29 8.48 0.77 52.01
N PRO A 30 7.54 -0.09 52.47
CA PRO A 30 6.73 -1.12 51.80
C PRO A 30 5.22 -1.04 52.23
N ALA A 31 4.25 -1.49 51.42
CA ALA A 31 2.98 -2.02 51.96
C ALA A 31 2.05 -2.58 50.86
N ALA A 32 1.36 -3.65 51.27
CA ALA A 32 0.08 -4.14 50.75
C ALA A 32 0.10 -4.86 49.40
N ALA A 33 0.27 -6.18 49.48
CA ALA A 33 -0.33 -7.10 48.54
C ALA A 33 -1.84 -6.86 48.49
N THR A 34 -2.33 -6.37 47.35
CA THR A 34 -3.74 -6.46 46.96
C THR A 34 -3.78 -7.09 45.58
N THR A 35 -4.33 -8.29 45.54
CA THR A 35 -4.53 -9.11 44.35
C THR A 35 -5.46 -8.36 43.39
N ALA A 36 -4.92 -7.83 42.29
CA ALA A 36 -5.73 -7.35 41.18
C ALA A 36 -6.24 -8.57 40.39
N PRO A 37 -7.53 -8.61 39.99
CA PRO A 37 -8.02 -9.68 39.13
C PRO A 37 -7.34 -9.59 37.74
N PRO A 38 -7.08 -10.72 37.06
CA PRO A 38 -6.61 -10.68 35.68
C PRO A 38 -7.67 -9.99 34.82
N SER A 39 -7.33 -8.79 34.31
CA SER A 39 -8.11 -8.15 33.27
C SER A 39 -7.84 -8.90 31.97
N SER A 40 -8.69 -9.89 31.70
CA SER A 40 -8.76 -10.57 30.42
C SER A 40 -9.27 -9.58 29.37
N ALA A 41 -8.38 -8.78 28.79
CA ALA A 41 -8.70 -8.06 27.56
C ALA A 41 -8.86 -9.11 26.45
N PRO A 42 -10.04 -9.26 25.82
CA PRO A 42 -10.17 -10.14 24.66
C PRO A 42 -9.25 -9.63 23.54
N PRO A 43 -8.67 -10.52 22.72
CA PRO A 43 -7.93 -10.09 21.55
C PRO A 43 -8.83 -9.20 20.70
N SER A 44 -8.33 -8.01 20.37
CA SER A 44 -8.94 -7.15 19.36
C SER A 44 -8.73 -7.84 18.01
N THR A 45 -9.63 -8.77 17.69
CA THR A 45 -9.80 -9.29 16.35
C THR A 45 -10.29 -8.12 15.51
N ALA A 46 -9.39 -7.51 14.74
CA ALA A 46 -9.79 -6.64 13.65
C ALA A 46 -10.81 -7.42 12.81
N PRO A 47 -12.02 -6.87 12.57
CA PRO A 47 -13.02 -7.59 11.80
C PRO A 47 -12.43 -7.93 10.43
N PRO A 48 -12.66 -9.15 9.90
CA PRO A 48 -12.41 -9.39 8.49
C PRO A 48 -13.16 -8.30 7.73
N SER A 49 -12.46 -7.58 6.86
CA SER A 49 -13.10 -6.67 5.92
C SER A 49 -13.88 -7.53 4.93
N THR A 50 -15.07 -7.94 5.33
CA THR A 50 -16.00 -8.69 4.50
C THR A 50 -16.65 -7.69 3.57
N VAL A 51 -15.95 -7.37 2.47
CA VAL A 51 -16.57 -6.79 1.28
C VAL A 51 -17.68 -7.75 0.87
N PRO A 52 -18.93 -7.28 0.68
CA PRO A 52 -20.00 -8.15 0.21
C PRO A 52 -19.57 -8.82 -1.12
N PRO A 53 -19.67 -10.15 -1.29
CA PRO A 53 -19.75 -10.72 -2.63
C PRO A 53 -21.04 -10.14 -3.25
N ASP A 54 -21.09 -9.78 -4.52
CA ASP A 54 -21.70 -10.70 -5.48
C ASP A 54 -21.39 -10.35 -6.94
N LYS A 55 -20.47 -9.39 -7.22
CA LYS A 55 -20.12 -9.06 -8.61
C LYS A 55 -18.64 -8.80 -8.81
N VAL A 56 -17.97 -9.78 -9.41
CA VAL A 56 -16.66 -9.59 -10.04
C VAL A 56 -16.85 -8.74 -11.30
N LEU A 57 -16.16 -7.60 -11.38
CA LEU A 57 -16.23 -6.67 -12.51
C LEU A 57 -15.34 -7.14 -13.66
N ALA A 58 -14.18 -7.70 -13.32
CA ALA A 58 -13.25 -8.31 -14.26
C ALA A 58 -12.33 -9.27 -13.49
N ALA A 59 -11.84 -10.31 -14.15
CA ALA A 59 -10.88 -11.25 -13.58
C ALA A 59 -9.78 -11.59 -14.58
N ARG A 60 -8.59 -11.88 -14.07
CA ARG A 60 -7.45 -12.32 -14.87
C ARG A 60 -6.44 -13.08 -14.01
N GLU A 61 -5.85 -14.13 -14.58
CA GLU A 61 -4.76 -14.85 -13.94
C GLU A 61 -3.43 -14.10 -14.10
N GLY A 62 -2.61 -14.19 -13.07
CA GLY A 62 -1.20 -13.79 -13.05
C GLY A 62 -0.32 -14.96 -12.64
N THR A 63 0.96 -14.87 -12.99
CA THR A 63 1.98 -15.85 -12.59
C THR A 63 3.23 -15.14 -12.15
N LEU A 64 3.75 -15.51 -10.98
CA LEU A 64 4.99 -14.97 -10.44
C LEU A 64 5.64 -16.02 -9.54
N ASP A 65 6.97 -16.14 -9.64
CA ASP A 65 7.77 -17.05 -8.80
C ASP A 65 7.29 -18.51 -8.79
N GLY A 66 6.70 -18.96 -9.91
CA GLY A 66 6.16 -20.33 -10.05
C GLY A 66 4.76 -20.54 -9.46
N HIS A 67 4.17 -19.52 -8.83
CA HIS A 67 2.79 -19.55 -8.34
C HIS A 67 1.84 -18.97 -9.40
N THR A 68 0.64 -19.54 -9.52
CA THR A 68 -0.47 -18.96 -10.29
C THR A 68 -1.50 -18.41 -9.32
N PHE A 69 -2.01 -17.22 -9.60
CA PHE A 69 -3.03 -16.57 -8.81
C PHE A 69 -4.08 -15.91 -9.71
N ASN A 70 -5.34 -15.96 -9.29
CA ASN A 70 -6.43 -15.26 -9.95
C ASN A 70 -6.64 -13.89 -9.26
N VAL A 71 -6.65 -12.83 -10.06
CA VAL A 71 -6.99 -11.48 -9.60
C VAL A 71 -8.39 -11.12 -10.06
N GLU A 72 -9.22 -10.69 -9.12
CA GLU A 72 -10.60 -10.27 -9.40
C GLU A 72 -10.81 -8.84 -8.93
N ILE A 73 -11.22 -7.96 -9.84
CA ILE A 73 -11.65 -6.62 -9.48
C ILE A 73 -13.07 -6.74 -8.95
N VAL A 74 -13.23 -6.52 -7.65
CA VAL A 74 -14.53 -6.60 -6.97
C VAL A 74 -15.24 -5.24 -6.98
N GLN A 75 -14.48 -4.14 -7.07
CA GLN A 75 -15.06 -2.81 -7.06
C GLN A 75 -14.13 -1.78 -7.71
N LEU A 76 -14.72 -0.87 -8.47
CA LEU A 76 -14.08 0.37 -8.90
C LEU A 76 -15.09 1.51 -8.71
N LEU A 77 -14.94 2.26 -7.62
CA LEU A 77 -15.99 3.12 -7.08
C LEU A 77 -15.60 4.59 -7.13
N ARG A 78 -16.41 5.42 -7.80
CA ARG A 78 -16.24 6.86 -7.78
C ARG A 78 -16.77 7.46 -6.48
N ARG A 79 -15.95 8.32 -5.87
CA ARG A 79 -16.26 9.12 -4.68
C ARG A 79 -15.70 10.51 -4.90
N GLU A 80 -16.58 11.44 -5.28
CA GLU A 80 -16.23 12.81 -5.62
C GLU A 80 -15.11 12.88 -6.68
N ARG A 81 -13.92 13.35 -6.28
CA ARG A 81 -12.74 13.54 -7.13
C ARG A 81 -11.82 12.32 -7.16
N PHE A 82 -12.20 11.23 -6.51
CA PHE A 82 -11.42 10.01 -6.43
C PHE A 82 -12.17 8.81 -7.00
N VAL A 83 -11.42 7.81 -7.41
CA VAL A 83 -11.89 6.46 -7.69
C VAL A 83 -11.10 5.50 -6.81
N ASN A 84 -11.81 4.62 -6.10
CA ASN A 84 -11.20 3.57 -5.28
C ASN A 84 -11.35 2.22 -5.98
N LEU A 85 -10.23 1.57 -6.27
CA LEU A 85 -10.17 0.20 -6.73
C LEU A 85 -10.08 -0.72 -5.52
N THR A 86 -10.85 -1.81 -5.53
CA THR A 86 -10.69 -2.96 -4.64
C THR A 86 -10.59 -4.21 -5.50
N PHE A 87 -9.58 -5.03 -5.27
CA PHE A 87 -9.39 -6.31 -5.93
C PHE A 87 -8.94 -7.39 -4.96
N THR A 88 -9.15 -8.65 -5.32
CA THR A 88 -8.64 -9.81 -4.60
C THR A 88 -7.51 -10.46 -5.39
N ALA A 89 -6.59 -11.12 -4.70
CA ALA A 89 -5.70 -12.10 -5.31
C ALA A 89 -5.86 -13.43 -4.57
N THR A 90 -6.15 -14.50 -5.30
CA THR A 90 -6.34 -15.85 -4.77
C THR A 90 -5.33 -16.79 -5.42
N VAL A 91 -4.56 -17.54 -4.65
CA VAL A 91 -3.60 -18.51 -5.22
C VAL A 91 -4.37 -19.72 -5.74
N THR A 92 -4.31 -19.95 -7.05
CA THR A 92 -4.99 -21.07 -7.73
C THR A 92 -4.07 -22.26 -7.93
N LYS A 93 -2.75 -22.03 -7.96
CA LYS A 93 -1.75 -23.09 -8.03
C LYS A 93 -0.53 -22.71 -7.20
N ASP A 94 -0.20 -23.57 -6.23
CA ASP A 94 1.01 -23.41 -5.42
C ASP A 94 2.26 -23.86 -6.19
N GLY A 95 3.30 -23.03 -6.15
CA GLY A 95 4.64 -23.30 -6.68
C GLY A 95 5.57 -23.97 -5.66
N GLY A 96 5.12 -24.14 -4.40
CA GLY A 96 5.85 -24.78 -3.32
C GLY A 96 6.38 -23.81 -2.26
N GLY A 97 7.28 -24.29 -1.39
CA GLY A 97 7.87 -23.48 -0.33
C GLY A 97 6.89 -23.10 0.79
N LEU A 98 6.94 -21.85 1.26
CA LEU A 98 6.07 -21.33 2.32
C LEU A 98 4.72 -20.79 1.78
N GLY A 99 4.47 -20.93 0.49
CA GLY A 99 3.40 -20.25 -0.24
C GLY A 99 3.93 -19.02 -0.99
N TRP A 100 3.07 -18.42 -1.81
CA TRP A 100 3.42 -17.25 -2.61
C TRP A 100 3.65 -16.04 -1.71
N GLN A 101 4.87 -15.51 -1.72
CA GLN A 101 5.18 -14.25 -1.07
C GLN A 101 4.74 -13.09 -1.98
N VAL A 102 3.64 -12.41 -1.63
CA VAL A 102 3.07 -11.37 -2.50
C VAL A 102 4.05 -10.20 -2.67
N HIS A 103 4.68 -9.73 -1.59
CA HIS A 103 5.76 -8.73 -1.58
C HIS A 103 5.65 -7.66 -2.69
N ASN A 104 6.56 -7.65 -3.67
CA ASN A 104 6.61 -6.66 -4.76
C ASN A 104 5.68 -6.98 -5.95
N ALA A 105 4.80 -7.99 -5.87
CA ALA A 105 4.00 -8.47 -6.99
C ALA A 105 3.11 -7.40 -7.63
N PHE A 106 2.68 -6.39 -6.86
CA PHE A 106 1.84 -5.30 -7.34
C PHE A 106 2.50 -3.93 -7.23
N SER A 107 3.79 -3.89 -6.88
CA SER A 107 4.54 -2.65 -6.72
C SER A 107 5.09 -2.14 -8.05
N ALA A 108 5.23 -0.83 -8.17
CA ALA A 108 5.78 -0.19 -9.38
C ALA A 108 7.27 -0.51 -9.56
N VAL A 109 8.00 -0.54 -8.44
CA VAL A 109 9.41 -0.88 -8.35
C VAL A 109 9.63 -1.71 -7.08
N PRO A 110 10.61 -2.64 -7.07
CA PRO A 110 10.93 -3.39 -5.86
C PRO A 110 11.36 -2.48 -4.70
N ARG A 111 10.76 -2.65 -3.51
CA ARG A 111 11.11 -1.91 -2.28
C ARG A 111 11.02 -2.79 -1.03
N PRO A 112 11.68 -2.40 0.08
CA PRO A 112 11.56 -3.10 1.36
C PRO A 112 10.13 -3.07 1.94
N ASP A 113 9.41 -1.96 1.74
CA ASP A 113 8.06 -1.67 2.19
C ASP A 113 7.09 -1.60 0.99
N PRO A 114 6.84 -2.73 0.30
CA PRO A 114 6.07 -2.73 -0.92
C PRO A 114 4.62 -2.34 -0.69
N THR A 115 4.06 -1.67 -1.70
CA THR A 115 2.66 -1.27 -1.74
C THR A 115 2.07 -1.62 -3.11
N VAL A 116 0.79 -1.34 -3.32
CA VAL A 116 0.07 -1.59 -4.58
C VAL A 116 0.27 -0.42 -5.59
N ASP A 117 1.32 0.37 -5.43
CA ASP A 117 1.61 1.56 -6.24
C ASP A 117 1.90 1.29 -7.73
N GLY A 118 2.13 0.03 -8.11
CA GLY A 118 2.31 -0.39 -9.50
C GLY A 118 1.01 -0.52 -10.29
N VAL A 119 -0.13 -0.54 -9.63
CA VAL A 119 -1.45 -0.57 -10.28
C VAL A 119 -1.78 0.81 -10.86
N TYR A 120 -2.35 0.85 -12.05
CA TYR A 120 -2.80 2.10 -12.65
C TYR A 120 -4.07 1.93 -13.48
N LEU A 121 -4.80 3.03 -13.65
CA LEU A 121 -5.95 3.09 -14.55
C LEU A 121 -5.54 3.75 -15.87
N VAL A 122 -6.13 3.30 -16.97
CA VAL A 122 -6.03 3.94 -18.29
C VAL A 122 -7.42 4.39 -18.72
N ASP A 123 -7.60 5.70 -18.76
CA ASP A 123 -8.74 6.33 -19.42
C ASP A 123 -8.44 6.38 -20.91
N VAL A 124 -8.90 5.34 -21.62
CA VAL A 124 -8.69 5.17 -23.05
C VAL A 124 -9.36 6.31 -23.83
N LYS A 125 -10.53 6.78 -23.37
CA LYS A 125 -11.30 7.84 -24.03
C LYS A 125 -10.53 9.16 -24.06
N ASN A 126 -9.80 9.49 -23.00
CA ASN A 126 -9.04 10.74 -22.89
C ASN A 126 -7.52 10.54 -23.00
N ALA A 127 -7.05 9.35 -23.41
CA ALA A 127 -5.64 9.00 -23.51
C ALA A 127 -4.81 9.33 -22.24
N LYS A 128 -5.37 9.05 -21.06
CA LYS A 128 -4.78 9.43 -19.77
C LYS A 128 -4.49 8.24 -18.87
N LYS A 129 -3.25 8.18 -18.35
CA LYS A 129 -2.85 7.26 -17.29
C LYS A 129 -3.08 7.90 -15.92
N HIS A 130 -3.77 7.19 -15.04
CA HIS A 130 -3.98 7.58 -13.65
C HIS A 130 -3.14 6.69 -12.74
N LEU A 131 -2.15 7.27 -12.09
CA LEU A 131 -1.35 6.60 -11.07
C LEU A 131 -2.06 6.64 -9.72
N VAL A 132 -1.67 5.72 -8.82
CA VAL A 132 -2.17 5.72 -7.45
C VAL A 132 -1.86 7.07 -6.79
N ALA A 133 -2.83 7.59 -6.05
CA ALA A 133 -2.71 8.83 -5.31
C ALA A 133 -1.65 8.68 -4.21
N LEU A 134 -0.95 9.78 -3.95
CA LEU A 134 -0.03 9.91 -2.82
C LEU A 134 -0.66 10.84 -1.78
N ASP A 135 -0.40 10.57 -0.51
CA ASP A 135 -0.74 11.48 0.57
C ASP A 135 0.24 12.66 0.66
N SER A 136 0.04 13.54 1.65
CA SER A 136 0.90 14.70 1.89
C SER A 136 2.34 14.36 2.26
N GLU A 137 2.61 13.12 2.67
CA GLU A 137 3.95 12.62 3.00
C GLU A 137 4.59 11.86 1.82
N GLY A 138 3.90 11.79 0.67
CA GLY A 138 4.36 11.06 -0.51
C GLY A 138 4.16 9.54 -0.41
N LYS A 139 3.37 9.04 0.55
CA LYS A 139 3.07 7.62 0.68
C LYS A 139 1.88 7.25 -0.18
N CYS A 140 1.88 6.01 -0.67
CA CYS A 140 0.77 5.47 -1.45
C CYS A 140 -0.53 5.46 -0.65
N VAL A 141 -1.60 6.00 -1.23
CA VAL A 141 -2.98 5.81 -0.74
C VAL A 141 -3.50 4.48 -1.27
N CYS A 142 -2.90 3.39 -0.78
CA CYS A 142 -3.20 2.03 -1.19
C CYS A 142 -2.81 1.01 -0.11
N SER A 143 -3.14 -0.25 -0.32
CA SER A 143 -2.70 -1.34 0.56
C SER A 143 -1.18 -1.48 0.60
N ARG A 144 -0.67 -1.77 1.80
CA ARG A 144 0.70 -2.23 2.01
C ARG A 144 0.75 -3.75 1.86
N ILE A 145 1.88 -4.27 1.40
CA ILE A 145 2.09 -5.70 1.11
C ILE A 145 3.26 -6.23 1.97
N GLU A 146 3.27 -5.87 3.25
CA GLU A 146 4.35 -6.28 4.15
C GLU A 146 4.08 -7.69 4.70
N ALA A 147 5.06 -8.58 4.52
CA ALA A 147 5.09 -9.95 5.06
C ALA A 147 3.85 -10.82 4.76
N LEU A 148 3.25 -10.69 3.58
CA LEU A 148 2.11 -11.49 3.16
C LEU A 148 2.52 -12.74 2.38
N PHE A 149 2.15 -13.91 2.91
CA PHE A 149 2.30 -15.20 2.25
C PHE A 149 0.92 -15.83 2.05
N LEU A 150 0.62 -16.24 0.82
CA LEU A 150 -0.63 -16.92 0.46
C LEU A 150 -0.33 -18.34 0.01
N LYS A 151 -0.96 -19.32 0.66
CA LYS A 151 -0.98 -20.71 0.21
C LYS A 151 -2.10 -20.94 -0.79
N GLN A 152 -2.16 -22.13 -1.39
CA GLN A 152 -3.26 -22.52 -2.27
C GLN A 152 -4.63 -22.22 -1.65
N ASP A 153 -5.54 -21.70 -2.47
CA ASP A 153 -6.91 -21.32 -2.15
C ASP A 153 -7.03 -20.19 -1.11
N GLN A 154 -5.91 -19.67 -0.60
CA GLN A 154 -5.90 -18.45 0.21
C GLN A 154 -6.02 -17.21 -0.67
N LYS A 155 -6.69 -16.21 -0.12
CA LYS A 155 -6.93 -14.93 -0.78
C LYS A 155 -6.60 -13.76 0.13
N ALA A 156 -6.18 -12.66 -0.49
CA ALA A 156 -6.06 -11.36 0.14
C ALA A 156 -6.83 -10.30 -0.65
N VAL A 157 -7.22 -9.22 0.03
CA VAL A 157 -7.89 -8.06 -0.56
C VAL A 157 -6.91 -6.90 -0.58
N PHE A 158 -6.88 -6.18 -1.69
CA PHE A 158 -6.06 -5.01 -1.91
C PHE A 158 -6.91 -3.84 -2.39
N SER A 159 -6.46 -2.63 -2.09
CA SER A 159 -7.10 -1.39 -2.53
C SER A 159 -6.08 -0.37 -3.00
N ALA A 160 -6.51 0.51 -3.91
CA ALA A 160 -5.75 1.66 -4.37
C ALA A 160 -6.68 2.82 -4.74
N THR A 161 -6.31 4.04 -4.34
CA THR A 161 -7.07 5.25 -4.64
C THR A 161 -6.42 6.02 -5.79
N PHE A 162 -7.23 6.53 -6.71
CA PHE A 162 -6.79 7.28 -7.89
C PHE A 162 -7.54 8.61 -7.98
N ALA A 163 -6.92 9.62 -8.60
CA ALA A 163 -7.69 10.76 -9.08
C ALA A 163 -8.73 10.28 -10.10
N ALA A 164 -9.99 10.69 -9.94
CA ALA A 164 -11.07 10.25 -10.82
C ALA A 164 -10.83 10.73 -12.27
N PRO A 165 -11.11 9.88 -13.28
CA PRO A 165 -11.34 10.33 -14.64
C PRO A 165 -12.51 11.34 -14.71
N PRO A 166 -12.63 12.13 -15.79
CA PRO A 166 -13.78 13.00 -16.02
C PRO A 166 -15.13 12.29 -15.82
N ALA A 167 -16.17 13.07 -15.45
CA ALA A 167 -17.46 12.52 -15.04
C ALA A 167 -18.13 11.65 -16.12
N ASP A 168 -17.89 11.96 -17.39
CA ASP A 168 -18.40 11.28 -18.59
C ASP A 168 -17.59 10.04 -19.01
N VAL A 169 -16.61 9.63 -18.21
CA VAL A 169 -15.88 8.36 -18.35
C VAL A 169 -16.54 7.34 -17.43
N ALA A 170 -17.19 6.34 -18.03
CA ALA A 170 -17.95 5.30 -17.32
C ALA A 170 -17.13 4.01 -17.09
N SER A 171 -16.03 3.82 -17.81
CA SER A 171 -15.14 2.67 -17.67
C SER A 171 -13.69 3.06 -17.97
N VAL A 172 -12.77 2.29 -17.42
CA VAL A 172 -11.32 2.41 -17.65
C VAL A 172 -10.71 1.03 -17.78
N ASP A 173 -9.52 0.96 -18.35
CA ASP A 173 -8.70 -0.24 -18.25
C ASP A 173 -7.92 -0.20 -16.93
N VAL A 174 -7.83 -1.33 -16.23
CA VAL A 174 -7.07 -1.48 -14.99
C VAL A 174 -5.86 -2.35 -15.29
N HIS A 175 -4.66 -1.81 -15.09
CA HIS A 175 -3.42 -2.56 -15.24
C HIS A 175 -2.86 -2.95 -13.87
N ILE A 176 -2.57 -4.24 -13.71
CA ILE A 176 -1.99 -4.80 -12.49
C ILE A 176 -0.66 -5.50 -12.87
N PRO A 177 0.47 -5.16 -12.23
CA PRO A 177 1.75 -5.83 -12.51
C PRO A 177 1.64 -7.36 -12.35
N ASN A 178 2.37 -8.11 -13.18
CA ASN A 178 2.38 -9.58 -13.22
C ASN A 178 1.02 -10.25 -13.58
N VAL A 179 0.01 -9.46 -13.91
CA VAL A 179 -1.33 -9.90 -14.38
C VAL A 179 -1.63 -9.29 -15.76
N GLY A 180 -1.29 -8.02 -15.95
CA GLY A 180 -1.55 -7.23 -17.14
C GLY A 180 -2.85 -6.43 -17.06
N THR A 181 -3.45 -6.15 -18.22
CA THR A 181 -4.60 -5.24 -18.32
C THR A 181 -5.93 -6.00 -18.28
N LEU A 182 -6.83 -5.54 -17.41
CA LEU A 182 -8.26 -5.86 -17.42
C LEU A 182 -8.99 -4.69 -18.07
N ALA A 183 -9.55 -4.90 -19.26
CA ALA A 183 -10.14 -3.84 -20.06
C ALA A 183 -11.59 -3.53 -19.69
N ASN A 184 -12.03 -2.30 -19.97
CA ASN A 184 -13.43 -1.85 -19.85
C ASN A 184 -14.06 -2.11 -18.47
N VAL A 185 -13.28 -1.95 -17.39
CA VAL A 185 -13.78 -2.10 -16.02
C VAL A 185 -14.71 -0.93 -15.70
N PRO A 186 -15.98 -1.18 -15.35
CA PRO A 186 -16.94 -0.11 -15.08
C PRO A 186 -16.61 0.61 -13.78
N ILE A 187 -16.71 1.94 -13.82
CA ILE A 187 -16.67 2.79 -12.62
C ILE A 187 -18.11 2.93 -12.12
N SER A 188 -18.35 2.48 -10.89
CA SER A 188 -19.64 2.58 -10.19
C SER A 188 -19.77 3.86 -9.36
#